data_AF-A0A7D8UMB4-F1
#
_entry.id   AF-A0A7D8UMB4-F1
#
_cell.length_a   1.000
_cell.length_b   1.000
_cell.length_c   1.000
_cell.angle_alpha   90.00
_cell.angle_beta   90.00
_cell.angle_gamma   90.00
#
_symmetry.space_group_name_H-M   'P 1'
#
loop_
_entity.id
_entity.type
_entity.pdbx_description
1 polymer ?
#
loop_
_entity_poly.entity_id
_entity_poly.type
_entity_poly.pdbx_seq_one_letter_code
_entity_poly.pdbx_strand_id
1 'polypeptide(L)'
;TAPALSMVTYEEPRNLDAAIVQTNRCRGIPSPEIDVEWLKIGLGTQPIRLFKDDLKKLDNSDKLVMTLHCIFEEFGGGLIAMLEAFHLLHCLDSWRKASYKEYYIQGWIDIGDNSKRIHHDHCIDMLREFIMCTADVTPITFYDNLPSPLRKTTHAGLQHATYVPQFRCYTGTE
;
A
#
# COMPACT_ATOMS: atom_id res chain seq x y z
N THR A 1 10.63 17.63 0.51
CA THR A 1 9.56 17.29 -0.47
C THR A 1 9.83 15.90 -0.99
N ALA A 2 8.81 15.07 -1.23
CA ALA A 2 9.00 13.66 -1.64
C ALA A 2 9.76 13.56 -3.00
N PRO A 3 10.77 12.68 -3.14
CA PRO A 3 11.60 12.62 -4.35
C PRO A 3 10.86 12.26 -5.64
N ALA A 4 9.75 11.51 -5.57
CA ALA A 4 8.98 11.11 -6.76
C ALA A 4 7.86 12.09 -7.13
N LEU A 5 7.73 13.24 -6.44
CA LEU A 5 6.60 14.15 -6.61
C LEU A 5 6.46 14.69 -8.05
N SER A 6 7.58 14.91 -8.76
CA SER A 6 7.57 15.40 -10.14
C SER A 6 7.15 14.34 -11.17
N MET A 7 7.05 13.07 -10.76
CA MET A 7 6.76 11.92 -11.63
C MET A 7 5.33 11.41 -11.45
N VAL A 8 4.50 12.10 -10.67
CA VAL A 8 3.13 11.67 -10.37
C VAL A 8 2.14 12.79 -10.65
N THR A 9 0.89 12.43 -10.88
CA THR A 9 -0.22 13.37 -10.99
C THR A 9 -1.22 13.05 -9.90
N TYR A 10 -1.65 14.08 -9.17
CA TYR A 10 -2.74 14.00 -8.20
C TYR A 10 -4.01 14.53 -8.85
N GLU A 11 -5.10 13.79 -8.71
CA GLU A 11 -6.44 14.32 -8.99
C GLU A 11 -6.99 15.05 -7.76
N GLU A 12 -7.57 16.23 -7.97
CA GLU A 12 -8.26 16.99 -6.93
C GLU A 12 -9.35 16.13 -6.24
N PRO A 13 -9.33 16.02 -4.91
CA PRO A 13 -10.34 15.25 -4.19
C PRO A 13 -11.71 15.93 -4.31
N ARG A 14 -12.75 15.15 -4.62
CA ARG A 14 -14.12 15.69 -4.77
C ARG A 14 -14.90 15.83 -3.46
N ASN A 15 -14.36 15.33 -2.34
CA ASN A 15 -14.76 15.42 -0.91
C ASN A 15 -14.50 14.06 -0.24
N LEU A 16 -14.10 14.01 1.04
CA LEU A 16 -13.96 12.73 1.76
C LEU A 16 -15.33 12.24 2.26
N ASP A 17 -15.69 10.97 2.01
CA ASP A 17 -16.97 10.40 2.47
C ASP A 17 -16.85 9.71 3.84
N ALA A 18 -16.99 10.52 4.90
CA ALA A 18 -16.84 10.09 6.28
C ALA A 18 -18.09 9.48 6.93
N ALA A 19 -19.16 9.19 6.18
CA ALA A 19 -20.37 8.64 6.79
C ALA A 19 -20.17 7.18 7.25
N ILE A 20 -20.47 6.86 8.51
CA ILE A 20 -20.31 5.47 9.03
C ILE A 20 -21.12 4.45 8.21
N VAL A 21 -22.28 4.86 7.68
CA VAL A 21 -23.20 3.99 6.95
C VAL A 21 -22.96 3.95 5.43
N GLN A 22 -21.97 4.66 4.90
CA GLN A 22 -21.69 4.64 3.46
C GLN A 22 -21.25 3.25 2.98
N THR A 23 -21.48 2.96 1.70
CA THR A 23 -21.08 1.72 1.07
C THR A 23 -20.29 2.03 -0.20
N ASN A 24 -19.28 1.22 -0.48
CA ASN A 24 -18.51 1.27 -1.71
C ASN A 24 -17.90 -0.09 -2.05
N ARG A 25 -17.21 -0.17 -3.19
CA ARG A 25 -16.69 -1.43 -3.74
C ARG A 25 -15.49 -2.01 -2.96
N CYS A 26 -14.83 -1.22 -2.11
CA CYS A 26 -13.71 -1.67 -1.26
C CYS A 26 -14.16 -2.10 0.14
N ARG A 27 -15.44 -1.93 0.49
CA ARG A 27 -15.98 -2.11 1.84
C ARG A 27 -17.03 -3.21 1.89
N GLY A 28 -16.96 -4.08 2.91
CA GLY A 28 -17.96 -5.12 3.16
C GLY A 28 -17.34 -6.44 3.64
N ILE A 29 -18.19 -7.47 3.71
CA ILE A 29 -17.78 -8.84 4.04
C ILE A 29 -16.76 -9.32 2.98
N PRO A 30 -15.64 -9.97 3.36
CA PRO A 30 -14.58 -10.33 2.44
C PRO A 30 -15.12 -11.20 1.31
N SER A 31 -14.81 -10.79 0.09
CA SER A 31 -15.21 -11.50 -1.12
C SER A 31 -14.12 -11.31 -2.19
N PRO A 32 -14.08 -12.19 -3.22
CA PRO A 32 -13.18 -12.04 -4.34
C PRO A 32 -13.32 -10.68 -5.05
N GLU A 33 -14.54 -10.14 -5.10
CA GLU A 33 -14.82 -8.84 -5.72
C GLU A 33 -14.16 -7.70 -4.95
N ILE A 34 -14.27 -7.68 -3.62
CA ILE A 34 -13.59 -6.69 -2.78
C ILE A 34 -12.07 -6.81 -2.91
N ASP A 35 -11.54 -8.04 -2.90
CA ASP A 35 -10.10 -8.27 -3.08
C ASP A 35 -9.59 -7.70 -4.42
N VAL A 36 -10.37 -7.84 -5.49
CA VAL A 36 -10.07 -7.24 -6.80
C VAL A 36 -10.06 -5.72 -6.75
N GLU A 37 -10.95 -5.08 -6.00
CA GLU A 37 -10.95 -3.62 -5.86
C GLU A 37 -9.73 -3.13 -5.07
N TRP A 38 -9.33 -3.84 -4.01
CA TRP A 38 -8.08 -3.56 -3.29
C TRP A 38 -6.83 -3.75 -4.17
N LEU A 39 -6.84 -4.75 -5.07
CA LEU A 39 -5.80 -4.91 -6.09
C LEU A 39 -5.69 -3.71 -7.02
N LYS A 40 -6.81 -3.16 -7.48
CA LYS A 40 -6.84 -2.04 -8.43
C LYS A 40 -6.25 -0.74 -7.86
N ILE A 41 -6.44 -0.48 -6.56
CA ILE A 41 -6.09 0.81 -5.95
C ILE A 41 -4.64 0.89 -5.44
N GLY A 42 -3.88 -0.21 -5.48
CA GLY A 42 -2.46 -0.14 -5.11
C GLY A 42 -1.75 -1.47 -4.90
N LEU A 43 -2.46 -2.56 -4.62
CA LEU A 43 -1.80 -3.86 -4.35
C LEU A 43 -1.35 -4.59 -5.62
N GLY A 44 -1.91 -4.22 -6.79
CA GLY A 44 -1.46 -4.69 -8.09
C GLY A 44 -0.25 -3.93 -8.64
N THR A 45 0.20 -2.87 -7.96
CA THR A 45 1.29 -2.03 -8.46
C THR A 45 2.63 -2.74 -8.29
N GLN A 46 3.39 -2.78 -9.38
CA GLN A 46 4.73 -3.37 -9.39
C GLN A 46 5.68 -2.55 -8.50
N PRO A 47 6.64 -3.20 -7.81
CA PRO A 47 7.72 -2.49 -7.15
C PRO A 47 8.51 -1.63 -8.14
N ILE A 48 9.08 -0.55 -7.64
CA ILE A 48 9.94 0.35 -8.42
C ILE A 48 11.41 0.01 -8.19
N ARG A 49 12.25 0.37 -9.17
CA ARG A 49 13.71 0.19 -9.09
C ARG A 49 14.37 1.51 -8.71
N LEU A 50 15.22 1.48 -7.69
CA LEU A 50 16.09 2.59 -7.31
C LEU A 50 17.56 2.24 -7.55
N PHE A 51 18.37 3.27 -7.78
CA PHE A 51 19.82 3.13 -7.81
C PHE A 51 20.46 3.79 -6.60
N LYS A 52 21.76 3.53 -6.39
CA LYS A 52 22.52 4.08 -5.25
C LYS A 52 22.47 5.61 -5.18
N ASP A 53 22.42 6.29 -6.32
CA ASP A 53 22.31 7.75 -6.33
C ASP A 53 20.92 8.26 -5.90
N ASP A 54 19.87 7.44 -6.02
CA ASP A 54 18.55 7.78 -5.51
C ASP A 54 18.48 7.67 -3.98
N LEU A 55 19.27 6.78 -3.36
CA LEU A 55 19.37 6.69 -1.90
C LEU A 55 19.88 7.98 -1.26
N LYS A 56 20.76 8.72 -1.95
CA LYS A 56 21.25 10.02 -1.48
C LYS A 56 20.12 11.04 -1.35
N LYS A 57 19.07 10.92 -2.17
CA LYS A 57 17.89 11.80 -2.13
C LYS A 57 16.92 11.43 -1.00
N LEU A 58 17.09 10.24 -0.39
CA LEU A 58 16.22 9.73 0.67
C LEU A 58 16.75 10.00 2.09
N ASP A 59 17.89 10.70 2.23
CA ASP A 59 18.56 10.96 3.52
C ASP A 59 18.82 9.68 4.36
N ASN A 60 18.84 8.53 3.69
CA ASN A 60 18.92 7.20 4.29
C ASN A 60 20.24 6.49 3.97
N SER A 61 21.20 7.15 3.29
CA SER A 61 22.46 6.50 2.89
C SER A 61 23.36 6.15 4.08
N ASP A 62 23.30 6.94 5.16
CA ASP A 62 24.32 6.88 6.23
C ASP A 62 23.85 6.12 7.48
N LYS A 63 22.59 5.65 7.50
CA LYS A 63 21.96 4.99 8.67
C LYS A 63 21.71 3.49 8.50
N LEU A 64 22.14 2.91 7.39
CA LEU A 64 21.82 1.51 7.04
C LEU A 64 22.75 0.54 7.76
N VAL A 65 22.37 0.14 8.98
CA VAL A 65 22.98 -0.98 9.71
C VAL A 65 22.61 -2.34 9.09
N MET A 66 21.59 -2.38 8.24
CA MET A 66 21.01 -3.58 7.65
C MET A 66 21.21 -3.62 6.12
N THR A 67 21.45 -4.82 5.59
CA THR A 67 21.61 -5.06 4.14
C THR A 67 20.31 -4.78 3.41
N LEU A 68 20.36 -3.91 2.40
CA LEU A 68 19.21 -3.62 1.55
C LEU A 68 18.92 -4.76 0.57
N HIS A 69 17.66 -4.91 0.19
CA HIS A 69 17.23 -5.87 -0.83
C HIS A 69 17.67 -5.38 -2.22
N CYS A 70 18.72 -6.00 -2.76
CA CYS A 70 19.22 -5.74 -4.11
C CYS A 70 18.55 -6.64 -5.16
N ILE A 71 18.37 -6.10 -6.36
CA ILE A 71 18.01 -6.86 -7.57
C ILE A 71 19.28 -7.55 -8.08
N PHE A 72 19.19 -8.82 -8.51
CA PHE A 72 20.36 -9.50 -9.07
C PHE A 72 20.89 -8.79 -10.33
N GLU A 73 22.22 -8.81 -10.50
CA GLU A 73 22.89 -8.15 -11.64
C GLU A 73 22.39 -8.68 -13.00
N GLU A 74 22.02 -9.96 -13.09
CA GLU A 74 21.41 -10.57 -14.30
C GLU A 74 20.07 -9.92 -14.71
N PHE A 75 19.40 -9.22 -13.79
CA PHE A 75 18.18 -8.45 -14.05
C PHE A 75 18.42 -6.93 -14.10
N GLY A 76 19.70 -6.51 -14.18
CA GLY A 76 20.13 -5.12 -14.33
C GLY A 76 20.37 -4.38 -13.01
N GLY A 77 20.52 -5.10 -11.90
CA GLY A 77 20.94 -4.55 -10.61
C GLY A 77 20.01 -3.49 -10.03
N GLY A 78 20.46 -2.85 -8.95
CA GLY A 78 19.71 -1.82 -8.22
C GLY A 78 18.99 -2.35 -6.99
N LEU A 79 18.06 -1.56 -6.48
CA LEU A 79 17.34 -1.79 -5.23
C LEU A 79 15.84 -1.86 -5.51
N ILE A 80 15.17 -2.80 -4.87
CA ILE A 80 13.71 -2.87 -4.91
C ILE A 80 13.12 -1.89 -3.90
N ALA A 81 12.15 -1.11 -4.36
CA ALA A 81 11.46 -0.12 -3.56
C ALA A 81 9.96 -0.08 -3.90
N MET A 82 9.20 0.61 -3.07
CA MET A 82 7.77 0.86 -3.26
C MET A 82 7.46 2.29 -2.83
N LEU A 83 6.43 2.92 -3.41
CA LEU A 83 5.95 4.21 -2.92
C LEU A 83 5.19 4.01 -1.61
N GLU A 84 5.38 4.90 -0.64
CA GLU A 84 4.81 4.74 0.71
C GLU A 84 3.28 4.61 0.69
N ALA A 85 2.57 5.31 -0.19
CA ALA A 85 1.13 5.14 -0.38
C ALA A 85 0.72 3.67 -0.64
N PHE A 86 1.47 2.94 -1.48
CA PHE A 86 1.19 1.53 -1.77
C PHE A 86 1.58 0.61 -0.63
N HIS A 87 2.64 0.93 0.11
CA HIS A 87 3.02 0.20 1.31
C HIS A 87 1.95 0.32 2.40
N LEU A 88 1.43 1.53 2.65
CA LEU A 88 0.35 1.76 3.60
C LEU A 88 -0.93 1.03 3.19
N LEU A 89 -1.29 1.02 1.90
CA LEU A 89 -2.42 0.24 1.38
C LEU A 89 -2.22 -1.27 1.56
N HIS A 90 -1.02 -1.79 1.32
CA HIS A 90 -0.67 -3.20 1.55
C HIS A 90 -0.79 -3.61 3.02
N CYS A 91 -0.27 -2.78 3.92
CA CYS A 91 -0.40 -3.00 5.35
C CYS A 91 -1.87 -2.95 5.79
N LEU A 92 -2.64 -1.97 5.28
CA LEU A 92 -4.04 -1.82 5.62
C LEU A 92 -4.90 -2.99 5.10
N ASP A 93 -4.62 -3.53 3.91
CA ASP A 93 -5.30 -4.72 3.39
C ASP A 93 -5.00 -5.98 4.23
N SER A 94 -3.74 -6.12 4.67
CA SER A 94 -3.35 -7.19 5.59
C SER A 94 -4.11 -7.10 6.91
N TRP A 95 -4.27 -5.89 7.45
CA TRP A 95 -5.10 -5.63 8.62
C TRP A 95 -6.58 -5.88 8.37
N ARG A 96 -7.11 -5.47 7.21
CA ARG A 96 -8.49 -5.75 6.81
C ARG A 96 -8.76 -7.25 6.87
N LYS A 97 -7.93 -8.06 6.20
CA LYS A 97 -8.01 -9.53 6.19
C LYS A 97 -7.85 -10.12 7.60
N ALA A 98 -6.90 -9.61 8.39
CA ALA A 98 -6.68 -10.08 9.76
C ALA A 98 -7.82 -9.70 10.72
N SER A 99 -8.54 -8.59 10.47
CA SER A 99 -9.66 -8.12 11.29
C SER A 99 -10.89 -9.04 11.24
N TYR A 100 -10.88 -10.03 10.35
CA TYR A 100 -11.88 -11.09 10.26
C TYR A 100 -11.53 -12.33 11.11
N LYS A 101 -10.49 -12.26 11.93
CA LYS A 101 -10.15 -13.35 12.87
C LYS A 101 -10.90 -13.14 14.18
N GLU A 102 -11.78 -14.07 14.53
CA GLU A 102 -12.78 -14.01 15.62
C GLU A 102 -12.20 -14.00 17.07
N TYR A 103 -11.03 -13.40 17.31
CA TYR A 103 -10.26 -13.65 18.53
C TYR A 103 -10.18 -12.51 19.56
N TYR A 104 -10.46 -11.24 19.21
CA TYR A 104 -10.26 -10.09 20.11
C TYR A 104 -11.55 -9.44 20.67
N ILE A 105 -12.70 -10.11 20.56
CA ILE A 105 -14.04 -9.58 20.90
C ILE A 105 -14.44 -9.84 22.36
N GLN A 106 -13.56 -9.57 23.35
CA GLN A 106 -13.93 -9.74 24.77
C GLN A 106 -14.00 -8.44 25.59
N GLY A 107 -13.68 -7.28 25.02
CA GLY A 107 -13.49 -6.05 25.82
C GLY A 107 -14.30 -4.80 25.45
N TRP A 108 -15.12 -4.83 24.40
CA TRP A 108 -15.76 -3.60 23.89
C TRP A 108 -17.29 -3.76 23.88
N ILE A 109 -17.96 -2.76 24.48
CA ILE A 109 -19.40 -2.70 24.79
C ILE A 109 -20.25 -3.25 23.65
N ASP A 110 -21.21 -4.10 24.00
CA ASP A 110 -22.01 -4.86 23.05
C ASP A 110 -23.12 -4.03 22.41
N ILE A 111 -22.75 -3.24 21.39
CA ILE A 111 -23.69 -2.51 20.53
C ILE A 111 -24.16 -3.45 19.39
N GLY A 112 -24.43 -4.73 19.68
CA GLY A 112 -24.79 -5.73 18.66
C GLY A 112 -23.65 -6.09 17.69
N ASP A 113 -23.59 -7.34 17.28
CA ASP A 113 -22.49 -7.92 16.49
C ASP A 113 -22.26 -7.19 15.16
N ASN A 114 -23.35 -6.73 14.51
CA ASN A 114 -23.28 -6.01 13.23
C ASN A 114 -22.72 -4.58 13.35
N SER A 115 -22.93 -3.87 14.46
CA SER A 115 -22.45 -2.48 14.61
C SER A 115 -20.92 -2.42 14.68
N LYS A 116 -20.32 -3.39 15.39
CA LYS A 116 -18.86 -3.52 15.53
C LYS A 116 -18.21 -3.75 14.16
N ARG A 117 -18.78 -4.64 13.35
CA ARG A 117 -18.29 -4.90 11.99
C ARG A 117 -18.40 -3.67 11.09
N ILE A 118 -19.56 -2.99 11.12
CA ILE A 118 -19.79 -1.76 10.36
C ILE A 118 -18.74 -0.70 10.73
N HIS A 119 -18.46 -0.52 12.02
CA HIS A 119 -17.49 0.47 12.49
C HIS A 119 -16.05 0.12 12.07
N HIS A 120 -15.63 -1.13 12.23
CA HIS A 120 -14.30 -1.56 11.78
C HIS A 120 -14.11 -1.40 10.27
N ASP A 121 -15.11 -1.80 9.47
CA ASP A 121 -15.08 -1.63 8.02
C ASP A 121 -15.04 -0.15 7.62
N HIS A 122 -15.79 0.70 8.32
CA HIS A 122 -15.75 2.15 8.14
C HIS A 122 -14.37 2.72 8.44
N CYS A 123 -13.76 2.36 9.58
CA CYS A 123 -12.44 2.86 9.95
C CYS A 123 -11.35 2.43 8.96
N ILE A 124 -11.38 1.17 8.51
CA ILE A 124 -10.46 0.67 7.48
C ILE A 124 -10.65 1.46 6.19
N ASP A 125 -11.89 1.70 5.77
CA ASP A 125 -12.17 2.43 4.53
C ASP A 125 -11.77 3.92 4.61
N MET A 126 -11.99 4.57 5.75
CA MET A 126 -11.53 5.94 6.00
C MET A 126 -10.00 6.07 5.88
N LEU A 127 -9.27 5.09 6.41
CA LEU A 127 -7.81 5.06 6.30
C LEU A 127 -7.40 4.84 4.83
N ARG A 128 -8.06 3.93 4.12
CA ARG A 128 -7.82 3.69 2.68
C ARG A 128 -8.01 4.98 1.89
N GLU A 129 -9.14 5.66 2.10
CA GLU A 129 -9.45 6.92 1.42
C GLU A 129 -8.40 7.99 1.73
N PHE A 130 -8.06 8.19 3.00
CA PHE A 130 -7.02 9.15 3.40
C PHE A 130 -5.68 8.86 2.71
N ILE A 131 -5.22 7.60 2.75
CA ILE A 131 -3.96 7.19 2.09
C ILE A 131 -4.00 7.51 0.59
N MET A 132 -5.12 7.26 -0.09
CA MET A 132 -5.25 7.53 -1.51
C MET A 132 -5.29 9.02 -1.84
N CYS A 133 -5.94 9.84 -0.99
CA CYS A 133 -6.12 11.26 -1.23
C CYS A 133 -4.89 12.10 -0.83
N THR A 134 -4.05 11.63 0.11
CA THR A 134 -2.80 12.30 0.49
C THR A 134 -1.54 11.63 -0.06
N ALA A 135 -1.71 10.59 -0.88
CA ALA A 135 -0.69 9.62 -1.31
C ALA A 135 0.75 10.12 -1.22
N ASP A 136 1.48 9.67 -0.20
CA ASP A 136 2.91 9.95 -0.06
C ASP A 136 3.69 9.10 -1.07
N VAL A 137 4.46 9.79 -1.92
CA VAL A 137 5.26 9.18 -2.99
C VAL A 137 6.73 9.11 -2.63
N THR A 138 7.07 9.14 -1.35
CA THR A 138 8.42 8.84 -0.86
C THR A 138 8.70 7.35 -1.08
N PRO A 139 9.74 7.00 -1.84
CA PRO A 139 10.15 5.61 -1.98
C PRO A 139 10.64 5.03 -0.65
N ILE A 140 10.13 3.85 -0.30
CA ILE A 140 10.68 3.02 0.76
C ILE A 140 11.45 1.84 0.17
N THR A 141 12.52 1.44 0.85
CA THR A 141 13.34 0.28 0.49
C THR A 141 13.09 -0.86 1.47
N PHE A 142 13.29 -2.08 1.00
CA PHE A 142 13.17 -3.27 1.82
C PHE A 142 14.54 -3.73 2.31
N TYR A 143 14.56 -4.29 3.52
CA TYR A 143 15.75 -4.88 4.12
C TYR A 143 15.73 -6.40 3.94
N ASP A 144 16.91 -6.97 3.70
CA ASP A 144 17.07 -8.41 3.60
C ASP A 144 18.21 -8.88 4.50
N ASN A 145 17.84 -9.48 5.64
CA ASN A 145 18.80 -10.18 6.50
C ASN A 145 18.93 -11.67 6.12
N LEU A 146 18.27 -12.16 5.07
CA LEU A 146 18.17 -13.60 4.78
C LEU A 146 18.54 -13.92 3.32
N PRO A 147 19.52 -14.80 3.07
CA PRO A 147 19.71 -15.38 1.74
C PRO A 147 18.55 -16.34 1.42
N SER A 148 17.40 -15.81 1.00
CA SER A 148 16.23 -16.61 0.62
C SER A 148 16.13 -16.81 -0.89
N PRO A 149 16.34 -18.03 -1.42
CA PRO A 149 16.25 -18.32 -2.86
C PRO A 149 14.83 -18.16 -3.45
N LEU A 150 13.80 -17.99 -2.61
CA LEU A 150 12.40 -17.77 -3.04
C LEU A 150 12.17 -16.37 -3.68
N ARG A 151 13.16 -15.47 -3.67
CA ARG A 151 13.05 -14.10 -4.21
C ARG A 151 13.47 -13.96 -5.67
N LYS A 152 13.98 -15.02 -6.34
CA LYS A 152 14.34 -14.95 -7.77
C LYS A 152 13.15 -14.68 -8.68
N THR A 153 11.97 -15.18 -8.33
CA THR A 153 10.74 -15.03 -9.12
C THR A 153 10.20 -13.60 -9.12
N THR A 154 10.40 -12.82 -8.05
CA THR A 154 9.97 -11.42 -7.99
C THR A 154 10.87 -10.48 -8.78
N HIS A 155 12.15 -10.82 -9.00
CA HIS A 155 13.09 -9.98 -9.76
C HIS A 155 12.88 -10.03 -11.27
N ALA A 156 12.44 -11.17 -11.82
CA ALA A 156 12.18 -11.32 -13.24
C ALA A 156 11.04 -10.42 -13.76
N GLY A 157 10.04 -10.09 -12.92
CA GLY A 157 8.91 -9.23 -13.27
C GLY A 157 9.24 -7.74 -13.41
N LEU A 158 10.39 -7.28 -12.90
CA LEU A 158 10.78 -5.86 -12.83
C LEU A 158 11.38 -5.31 -14.13
N GLN A 159 11.46 -6.09 -15.20
CA GLN A 159 12.10 -5.67 -16.45
C GLN A 159 11.24 -4.73 -17.33
N HIS A 160 9.95 -4.50 -16.99
CA HIS A 160 8.99 -3.85 -17.90
C HIS A 160 8.17 -2.68 -17.29
N ALA A 161 8.54 -2.15 -16.12
CA ALA A 161 7.75 -1.11 -15.47
C ALA A 161 8.08 0.30 -15.99
N THR A 162 7.44 0.74 -17.07
CA THR A 162 7.39 2.15 -17.54
C THR A 162 6.09 2.85 -17.14
N TYR A 163 5.41 2.36 -16.10
CA TYR A 163 4.14 2.92 -15.65
C TYR A 163 4.36 4.17 -14.79
N VAL A 164 3.72 5.27 -15.18
CA VAL A 164 3.60 6.49 -14.36
C VAL A 164 2.40 6.32 -13.44
N PRO A 165 2.59 6.17 -12.11
CA PRO A 165 1.47 6.00 -11.21
C PRO A 165 0.64 7.28 -11.12
N GLN A 166 -0.66 7.14 -11.41
CA GLN A 166 -1.66 8.18 -11.18
C GLN A 166 -2.31 7.95 -9.82
N PHE A 167 -2.27 8.94 -8.95
CA PHE A 167 -2.91 8.88 -7.64
C PHE A 167 -4.23 9.62 -7.69
N ARG A 168 -5.30 8.84 -7.60
CA ARG A 168 -6.66 9.34 -7.59
C ARG A 168 -7.24 9.17 -6.20
N CYS A 169 -7.75 10.26 -5.63
CA CYS A 169 -8.58 10.18 -4.44
C CYS A 169 -9.86 9.39 -4.79
N TYR A 170 -9.98 8.17 -4.26
CA TYR A 170 -11.14 7.30 -4.49
C TYR A 170 -11.98 7.22 -3.23
N THR A 171 -13.10 7.94 -3.27
CA THR A 171 -14.07 8.06 -2.18
C THR A 171 -15.11 6.93 -2.21
N GLY A 172 -15.15 6.16 -3.31
CA GLY A 172 -16.06 5.01 -3.45
C GLY A 172 -17.48 5.35 -3.90
N THR A 173 -17.83 6.64 -3.99
CA THR A 173 -19.10 7.14 -4.53
C THR A 173 -18.99 7.28 -6.05
N GLU A 174 -19.88 6.63 -6.80
CA GLU A 174 -20.08 6.94 -8.24
C GLU A 174 -20.63 8.35 -8.45
#